data_AF-A0A358IZ34-F1
#
_entry.id   AF-A0A358IZ34-F1
#
_cell.length_a   1.000
_cell.length_b   1.000
_cell.length_c   1.000
_cell.angle_alpha   90.00
_cell.angle_beta   90.00
_cell.angle_gamma   90.00
#
_symmetry.space_group_name_H-M   'P 1'
#
loop_
_entity.id
_entity.type
_entity.pdbx_description
1 polymer ?
#
loop_
_entity_poly.entity_id
_entity_poly.type
_entity_poly.pdbx_seq_one_letter_code
_entity_poly.pdbx_strand_id
1 'polypeptide(L)'
;GEERGLLGAKHFVEVPPVPLHAISMNLNFDMTARADSDGKLWVTGTYQHPYFRPVLDQVPARRNVAFAFGKDTPEDKGADNWVEASDHAAFHRAGLPFLYFGVNYHPDYHRPSDTFEKVNPAVFQDATELAIGGFRALDRWLDQ
;
A
#
# COMPACT_ATOMS: atom_id res chain seq x y z
N GLY A 1 7.87 -6.52 -15.66
CA GLY A 1 7.71 -5.60 -14.52
C GLY A 1 6.36 -5.83 -13.90
N GLU A 2 6.03 -5.01 -12.89
CA GLU A 2 4.73 -4.93 -12.22
C GLU A 2 3.58 -4.92 -13.25
N GLU A 3 3.56 -3.93 -14.14
CA GLU A 3 2.57 -3.71 -15.22
C GLU A 3 2.45 -4.83 -16.27
N ARG A 4 3.34 -5.84 -16.21
CA ARG A 4 3.29 -7.03 -17.09
C ARG A 4 2.92 -8.29 -16.30
N GLY A 5 2.23 -8.12 -15.18
CA GLY A 5 1.79 -9.21 -14.30
C GLY A 5 2.80 -9.56 -13.22
N LEU A 6 3.34 -8.55 -12.54
CA LEU A 6 4.15 -8.67 -11.31
C LEU A 6 5.43 -9.48 -11.46
N LEU A 7 6.02 -9.46 -12.66
CA LEU A 7 7.15 -10.34 -12.98
C LEU A 7 8.36 -10.13 -12.06
N GLY A 8 8.56 -8.89 -11.58
CA GLY A 8 9.64 -8.56 -10.64
C GLY A 8 9.38 -9.13 -9.25
N ALA A 9 8.21 -8.85 -8.66
CA ALA A 9 7.84 -9.34 -7.34
C ALA A 9 7.73 -10.87 -7.31
N LYS A 10 7.18 -11.50 -8.36
CA LYS A 10 7.18 -12.97 -8.50
C LYS A 10 8.60 -13.53 -8.45
N HIS A 11 9.51 -12.96 -9.24
CA HIS A 11 10.90 -13.40 -9.25
C HIS A 11 11.59 -13.19 -7.89
N PHE A 12 11.34 -12.05 -7.22
CA PHE A 12 11.88 -11.79 -5.89
C PHE A 12 11.44 -12.85 -4.89
N VAL A 13 10.15 -13.23 -4.89
CA VAL A 13 9.62 -14.25 -3.98
C VAL A 13 10.11 -15.66 -4.32
N GLU A 14 10.32 -15.96 -5.61
CA GLU A 14 10.89 -17.23 -6.08
C GLU A 14 12.38 -17.38 -5.74
N VAL A 15 13.13 -16.28 -5.79
CA VAL A 15 14.58 -16.23 -5.55
C VAL A 15 14.92 -15.10 -4.57
N PRO A 16 14.50 -15.21 -3.30
CA PRO A 16 14.64 -14.12 -2.36
C PRO A 16 16.09 -13.97 -1.89
N PRO A 17 16.57 -12.74 -1.63
CA PRO A 17 17.95 -12.51 -1.19
C PRO A 17 18.21 -13.01 0.25
N VAL A 18 17.14 -13.26 1.00
CA VAL A 18 17.12 -13.85 2.34
C VAL A 18 15.99 -14.89 2.39
N PRO A 19 16.02 -15.88 3.31
CA PRO A 19 14.90 -16.81 3.44
C PRO A 19 13.58 -16.07 3.67
N LEU A 20 12.49 -16.46 3.00
CA LEU A 20 11.19 -15.76 3.13
C LEU A 20 10.71 -15.65 4.58
N HIS A 21 10.95 -16.69 5.40
CA HIS A 21 10.58 -16.67 6.82
C HIS A 21 11.33 -15.62 7.65
N ALA A 22 12.42 -15.04 7.11
CA ALA A 22 13.14 -13.93 7.73
C ALA A 22 12.56 -12.56 7.35
N ILE A 23 11.52 -12.51 6.49
CA ILE A 23 10.82 -11.29 6.11
C ILE A 23 9.54 -11.20 6.96
N SER A 24 9.44 -10.18 7.81
CA SER A 24 8.28 -10.02 8.71
C SER A 24 7.00 -9.60 7.96
N MET A 25 7.14 -8.72 6.96
CA MET A 25 6.02 -8.26 6.12
C MET A 25 6.54 -7.56 4.85
N ASN A 26 5.66 -7.42 3.85
CA ASN A 26 5.84 -6.56 2.70
C ASN A 26 5.04 -5.26 2.87
N LEU A 27 5.70 -4.10 2.72
CA LEU A 27 5.04 -2.81 2.60
C LEU A 27 5.13 -2.36 1.14
N ASN A 28 4.00 -2.33 0.45
CA ASN A 28 3.92 -1.94 -0.95
C ASN A 28 3.38 -0.52 -1.06
N PHE A 29 4.04 0.31 -1.87
CA PHE A 29 3.64 1.70 -2.10
C PHE A 29 3.40 1.88 -3.60
N ASP A 30 2.17 2.24 -3.96
CA ASP A 30 1.78 2.43 -5.35
C ASP A 30 0.80 3.59 -5.44
N MET A 31 1.00 4.49 -6.40
CA MET A 31 0.24 5.74 -6.54
C MET A 31 0.11 6.55 -5.23
N THR A 32 1.23 6.92 -4.59
CA THR A 32 1.20 7.66 -3.30
C THR A 32 1.30 9.19 -3.44
N ALA A 33 1.51 9.69 -4.66
CA ALA A 33 1.79 11.10 -4.92
C ALA A 33 0.55 12.00 -5.01
N ARG A 34 -0.63 11.41 -5.05
CA ARG A 34 -1.91 12.11 -5.15
C ARG A 34 -2.79 11.76 -3.96
N ALA A 35 -3.95 12.41 -3.86
CA ALA A 35 -5.07 12.08 -2.97
C ALA A 35 -6.30 12.95 -3.32
N ASP A 36 -6.37 13.41 -4.57
CA ASP A 36 -7.31 14.43 -5.04
C ASP A 36 -8.76 13.93 -5.08
N SER A 37 -8.98 12.61 -5.10
CA SER A 37 -10.29 11.97 -5.06
C SER A 37 -11.02 12.14 -3.74
N ASP A 38 -10.32 11.89 -2.62
CA ASP A 38 -10.94 11.65 -1.32
C ASP A 38 -10.05 11.96 -0.11
N GLY A 39 -8.83 12.47 -0.32
CA GLY A 39 -7.91 12.83 0.75
C GLY A 39 -7.41 11.63 1.56
N LYS A 40 -7.37 10.44 0.95
CA LYS A 40 -7.02 9.19 1.65
C LYS A 40 -5.78 8.55 1.07
N LEU A 41 -4.94 8.05 1.98
CA LEU A 41 -3.98 7.00 1.68
C LEU A 41 -4.61 5.70 2.15
N TRP A 42 -5.14 4.93 1.21
CA TRP A 42 -5.79 3.66 1.48
C TRP A 42 -4.76 2.60 1.88
N VAL A 43 -5.10 1.84 2.91
CA VAL A 43 -4.34 0.72 3.45
C VAL A 43 -5.14 -0.56 3.24
N THR A 44 -4.62 -1.42 2.37
CA THR A 44 -5.19 -2.73 2.01
C THR A 44 -4.31 -3.82 2.62
N GLY A 45 -4.92 -4.90 3.13
CA GLY A 45 -4.23 -6.01 3.80
C GLY A 45 -4.61 -6.14 5.27
N THR A 46 -5.28 -5.13 5.85
CA THR A 46 -5.72 -5.16 7.25
C THR A 46 -6.92 -6.09 7.48
N TYR A 47 -7.67 -6.46 6.45
CA TYR A 47 -8.66 -7.53 6.58
C TYR A 47 -8.00 -8.91 6.72
N GLN A 48 -6.95 -9.19 5.94
CA GLN A 48 -6.18 -10.43 5.96
C GLN A 48 -5.28 -10.51 7.22
N HIS A 49 -4.81 -9.36 7.69
CA HIS A 49 -3.88 -9.20 8.80
C HIS A 49 -4.42 -8.19 9.83
N PRO A 50 -5.50 -8.53 10.56
CA PRO A 50 -6.25 -7.59 11.40
C PRO A 50 -5.46 -6.99 12.56
N TYR A 51 -4.36 -7.63 12.95
CA TYR A 51 -3.47 -7.13 13.99
C TYR A 51 -2.73 -5.84 13.59
N PHE A 52 -2.61 -5.51 12.31
CA PHE A 52 -1.99 -4.24 11.88
C PHE A 52 -2.90 -3.03 12.06
N ARG A 53 -4.22 -3.21 12.02
CA ARG A 53 -5.15 -2.08 12.06
C ARG A 53 -5.07 -1.26 13.36
N PRO A 54 -5.10 -1.87 14.56
CA PRO A 54 -4.94 -1.12 15.81
C PRO A 54 -3.61 -0.37 15.93
N VAL A 55 -2.56 -0.81 15.23
CA VAL A 55 -1.25 -0.14 15.20
C VAL A 55 -1.31 1.09 14.30
N LEU A 56 -1.92 0.97 13.12
CA LEU A 56 -2.02 2.05 12.15
C LEU A 56 -3.08 3.10 12.51
N ASP A 57 -4.16 2.71 13.20
CA ASP A 57 -5.18 3.63 13.72
C ASP A 57 -4.61 4.66 14.72
N GLN A 58 -3.44 4.38 15.32
CA GLN A 58 -2.75 5.30 16.22
C GLN A 58 -1.95 6.39 15.50
N VAL A 59 -1.76 6.27 14.18
CA VAL A 59 -1.00 7.23 13.39
C VAL A 59 -1.92 8.41 13.04
N PRO A 60 -1.62 9.64 13.51
CA PRO A 60 -2.49 10.78 13.27
C PRO A 60 -2.50 11.16 11.79
N ALA A 61 -3.66 11.62 11.32
CA ALA A 61 -3.81 12.19 9.99
C ALA A 61 -2.86 13.38 9.77
N ARG A 62 -2.47 13.59 8.51
CA ARG A 62 -1.78 14.79 8.06
C ARG A 62 -2.80 15.81 7.56
N ARG A 63 -2.31 16.99 7.17
CA ARG A 63 -3.17 18.12 6.81
C ARG A 63 -4.10 17.78 5.65
N ASN A 64 -3.58 17.12 4.61
CA ASN A 64 -4.32 16.83 3.39
C ASN A 64 -4.70 15.36 3.23
N VAL A 65 -4.09 14.46 4.02
CA VAL A 65 -4.20 13.01 3.83
C VAL A 65 -4.35 12.29 5.17
N ALA A 66 -5.28 11.34 5.24
CA ALA A 66 -5.44 10.43 6.36
C ALA A 66 -5.41 8.96 5.89
N PHE A 67 -5.09 8.04 6.80
CA PHE A 67 -5.26 6.62 6.48
C PHE A 67 -6.75 6.29 6.37
N ALA A 68 -7.07 5.44 5.40
CA ALA A 68 -8.33 4.73 5.33
C ALA A 68 -8.05 3.25 5.11
N PHE A 69 -8.95 2.36 5.54
CA PHE A 69 -8.73 0.92 5.50
C PHE A 69 -9.82 0.26 4.66
N GLY A 70 -9.45 -0.65 3.77
CA GLY A 70 -10.40 -1.39 2.95
C GLY A 70 -9.81 -1.82 1.61
N LYS A 71 -10.71 -2.07 0.63
CA LYS A 71 -10.37 -2.66 -0.67
C LYS A 71 -9.83 -4.08 -0.54
N ASP A 72 -10.19 -4.77 0.54
CA ASP A 72 -9.64 -6.05 0.93
C ASP A 72 -10.64 -7.01 1.58
N THR A 73 -11.94 -6.68 1.60
CA THR A 73 -12.97 -7.54 2.19
C THR A 73 -13.63 -8.46 1.14
N PRO A 74 -14.39 -9.49 1.56
CA PRO A 74 -15.17 -10.31 0.65
C PRO A 74 -16.24 -9.53 -0.12
N GLU A 75 -16.67 -8.38 0.37
CA GLU A 75 -17.65 -7.50 -0.29
C GLU A 75 -17.01 -6.67 -1.42
N ASP A 76 -15.70 -6.40 -1.34
CA ASP A 76 -14.96 -5.72 -2.39
C ASP A 76 -14.77 -6.66 -3.60
N LYS A 77 -15.24 -6.23 -4.78
CA LYS A 77 -15.25 -7.04 -6.01
C LYS A 77 -14.54 -6.33 -7.17
N GLY A 78 -13.99 -7.14 -8.08
CA GLY A 78 -13.39 -6.64 -9.32
C GLY A 78 -12.24 -5.67 -9.04
N ALA A 79 -12.23 -4.52 -9.74
CA ALA A 79 -11.17 -3.52 -9.62
C ALA A 79 -11.12 -2.81 -8.26
N ASP A 80 -12.17 -2.91 -7.45
CA ASP A 80 -12.22 -2.36 -6.09
C ASP A 80 -11.67 -3.32 -5.02
N ASN A 81 -11.28 -4.54 -5.39
CA ASN A 81 -10.53 -5.42 -4.51
C ASN A 81 -9.04 -5.36 -4.86
N TRP A 82 -8.23 -4.82 -3.96
CA TRP A 82 -6.83 -4.53 -4.18
C TRP A 82 -5.88 -5.55 -3.56
N VAL A 83 -6.39 -6.65 -3.01
CA VAL A 83 -5.56 -7.72 -2.41
C VAL A 83 -4.53 -8.26 -3.41
N GLU A 84 -4.87 -8.26 -4.70
CA GLU A 84 -3.98 -8.71 -5.77
C GLU A 84 -3.64 -7.62 -6.82
N ALA A 85 -3.84 -6.34 -6.50
CA ALA A 85 -3.78 -5.26 -7.48
C ALA A 85 -2.36 -4.76 -7.84
N SER A 86 -1.34 -5.04 -7.03
CA SER A 86 0.04 -4.59 -7.24
C SER A 86 1.03 -5.66 -6.74
N ASP A 87 2.32 -5.34 -6.69
CA ASP A 87 3.41 -6.27 -6.41
C ASP A 87 3.28 -7.03 -5.07
N HIS A 88 2.57 -6.48 -4.08
CA HIS A 88 2.26 -7.18 -2.82
C HIS A 88 1.53 -8.50 -3.02
N ALA A 89 0.80 -8.67 -4.13
CA ALA A 89 0.08 -9.90 -4.43
C ALA A 89 1.01 -11.12 -4.48
N ALA A 90 2.24 -10.95 -4.97
CA ALA A 90 3.22 -12.05 -5.00
C ALA A 90 3.62 -12.49 -3.59
N PHE A 91 3.81 -11.54 -2.67
CA PHE A 91 4.13 -11.79 -1.27
C PHE A 91 2.94 -12.42 -0.54
N HIS A 92 1.74 -11.88 -0.76
CA HIS A 92 0.50 -12.43 -0.21
C HIS A 92 0.30 -13.90 -0.61
N ARG A 93 0.46 -14.23 -1.91
CA ARG A 93 0.33 -15.60 -2.42
C ARG A 93 1.40 -16.55 -1.87
N ALA A 94 2.56 -16.04 -1.47
CA ALA A 94 3.60 -16.80 -0.80
C ALA A 94 3.41 -16.90 0.73
N GLY A 95 2.31 -16.37 1.26
CA GLY A 95 1.95 -16.46 2.68
C GLY A 95 2.64 -15.42 3.56
N LEU A 96 3.31 -14.41 2.98
CA LEU A 96 3.87 -13.30 3.73
C LEU A 96 2.79 -12.27 4.07
N PRO A 97 2.79 -11.72 5.30
CA PRO A 97 1.96 -10.57 5.63
C PRO A 97 2.28 -9.40 4.69
N PHE A 98 1.24 -8.69 4.26
CA PHE A 98 1.40 -7.52 3.40
C PHE A 98 0.53 -6.36 3.86
N LEU A 99 0.97 -5.16 3.50
CA LEU A 99 0.16 -3.95 3.52
C LEU A 99 0.45 -3.17 2.24
N TYR A 100 -0.61 -2.81 1.52
CA TYR A 100 -0.54 -1.92 0.37
C TYR A 100 -0.98 -0.52 0.79
N PHE A 101 -0.21 0.49 0.39
CA PHE A 101 -0.49 1.90 0.58
C PHE A 101 -0.61 2.57 -0.79
N GLY A 102 -1.78 3.11 -1.08
CA GLY A 102 -2.01 3.83 -2.32
C GLY A 102 -3.25 4.69 -2.30
N VAL A 103 -3.43 5.51 -3.32
CA VAL A 103 -4.64 6.33 -3.44
C VAL A 103 -5.64 5.72 -4.40
N ASN A 104 -6.85 6.25 -4.38
CA ASN A 104 -7.89 5.80 -5.29
C ASN A 104 -7.54 6.12 -6.75
N TYR A 105 -8.11 5.35 -7.67
CA TYR A 105 -7.91 5.60 -9.09
C TYR A 105 -8.35 7.01 -9.47
N HIS A 106 -7.57 7.64 -10.34
CA HIS A 106 -7.85 8.98 -10.86
C HIS A 106 -8.04 8.95 -12.39
N PRO A 107 -8.65 10.00 -13.00
CA PRO A 107 -8.95 10.02 -14.43
C PRO A 107 -7.73 9.87 -15.36
N ASP A 108 -6.54 10.13 -14.85
CA ASP A 108 -5.26 9.99 -15.58
C ASP A 108 -4.61 8.61 -15.45
N TYR A 109 -5.13 7.72 -14.60
CA TYR A 109 -4.51 6.42 -14.33
C TYR A 109 -4.35 5.58 -15.62
N HIS A 110 -3.17 4.98 -15.82
CA HIS A 110 -2.78 4.24 -17.03
C HIS A 110 -2.91 5.05 -18.34
N ARG A 111 -2.76 6.38 -18.27
CA ARG A 111 -2.82 7.26 -19.44
C ARG A 111 -1.58 8.15 -19.53
N PRO A 112 -1.19 8.58 -20.75
CA PRO A 112 -0.10 9.54 -20.93
C PRO A 112 -0.32 10.90 -20.22
N SER A 113 -1.54 11.19 -19.76
CA SER A 113 -1.85 12.40 -18.99
C SER A 113 -1.43 12.29 -17.51
N ASP A 114 -1.03 11.11 -17.03
CA ASP A 114 -0.44 10.95 -15.70
C ASP A 114 0.96 11.56 -15.68
N THR A 115 1.01 12.83 -15.33
CA THR A 115 2.15 13.71 -15.51
C THR A 115 2.48 14.40 -14.19
N PHE A 116 3.75 14.79 -14.03
CA PHE A 116 4.25 15.40 -12.80
C PHE A 116 3.47 16.65 -12.39
N GLU A 117 3.00 17.45 -13.35
CA GLU A 117 2.26 18.69 -13.14
C GLU A 117 0.93 18.49 -12.39
N LYS A 118 0.42 17.27 -12.36
CA LYS A 118 -0.81 16.91 -11.65
C LYS A 118 -0.56 16.53 -10.19
N VAL A 119 0.69 16.34 -9.78
CA VAL A 119 1.06 16.07 -8.39
C VAL A 119 1.02 17.38 -7.61
N ASN A 120 0.26 17.40 -6.52
CA ASN A 120 0.34 18.49 -5.54
C ASN A 120 1.46 18.17 -4.53
N PRO A 121 2.55 18.96 -4.48
CA PRO A 121 3.69 18.66 -3.60
C PRO A 121 3.32 18.55 -2.11
N ALA A 122 2.36 19.36 -1.63
CA ALA A 122 1.94 19.31 -0.24
C ALA A 122 1.18 18.02 0.09
N VAL A 123 0.38 17.52 -0.85
CA VAL A 123 -0.33 16.24 -0.70
C VAL A 123 0.67 15.08 -0.71
N PHE A 124 1.62 15.09 -1.65
CA PHE A 124 2.64 14.05 -1.72
C PHE A 124 3.54 14.02 -0.47
N GLN A 125 3.94 15.19 0.04
CA GLN A 125 4.69 15.28 1.28
C GLN A 125 3.89 14.71 2.45
N ASP A 126 2.62 15.10 2.60
CA ASP A 126 1.75 14.59 3.66
C ASP A 126 1.54 13.07 3.55
N ALA A 127 1.30 12.54 2.35
CA ALA A 127 1.17 11.09 2.13
C ALA A 127 2.46 10.34 2.49
N THR A 128 3.61 10.89 2.11
CA THR A 128 4.94 10.31 2.44
C THR A 128 5.19 10.34 3.95
N GLU A 129 4.92 11.45 4.63
CA GLU A 129 5.08 11.56 6.08
C GLU A 129 4.09 10.68 6.85
N LEU A 130 2.90 10.45 6.30
CA LEU A 130 1.91 9.53 6.84
C LEU A 130 2.38 8.08 6.70
N ALA A 131 2.86 7.68 5.52
CA ALA A 131 3.46 6.37 5.26
C ALA A 131 4.66 6.09 6.18
N ILE A 132 5.56 7.06 6.37
CA ILE A 132 6.68 6.96 7.32
C ILE A 132 6.17 6.77 8.75
N GLY A 133 5.10 7.48 9.13
CA GLY A 133 4.44 7.31 10.42
C GLY A 133 3.91 5.88 10.62
N GLY A 134 3.25 5.33 9.60
CA GLY A 134 2.79 3.94 9.55
C GLY A 134 3.93 2.93 9.70
N PHE A 135 4.97 3.07 8.87
CA PHE A 135 6.17 2.23 8.95
C PHE A 135 6.76 2.22 10.37
N ARG A 136 7.00 3.39 10.96
CA ARG A 136 7.57 3.50 12.31
C ARG A 136 6.67 2.91 13.40
N ALA A 137 5.35 2.99 13.24
CA ALA A 137 4.41 2.39 14.18
C ALA A 137 4.46 0.86 14.12
N LEU A 138 4.49 0.29 12.91
CA LEU A 138 4.62 -1.14 12.67
C LEU A 138 5.96 -1.69 13.16
N ASP A 139 7.05 -0.97 12.87
CA ASP A 139 8.42 -1.33 13.30
C ASP A 139 8.51 -1.46 14.83
N ARG A 140 8.05 -0.43 15.57
CA ARG A 140 7.99 -0.49 17.04
C ARG A 140 7.05 -1.55 17.59
N TRP A 141 6.05 -1.96 16.82
CA TRP A 141 5.13 -3.01 17.23
C TRP A 141 5.75 -4.40 17.06
N LEU A 142 6.61 -4.60 16.05
CA LEU A 142 7.37 -5.85 15.87
C LEU A 142 8.40 -6.10 16.98
N ASP A 143 8.91 -5.05 17.61
CA ASP A 143 9.90 -5.13 18.69
C ASP A 143 9.29 -5.47 20.08
N GLN A 144 7.97 -5.63 20.18
CA GLN A 144 7.24 -5.94 21.42
C GLN A 144 7.04 -7.44 21.63
#